data_AF-A0A2E0SGM0-F1
#
_entry.id   AF-A0A2E0SGM0-F1
#
_cell.length_a   1.000
_cell.length_b   1.000
_cell.length_c   1.000
_cell.angle_alpha   90.00
_cell.angle_beta   90.00
_cell.angle_gamma   90.00
#
_symmetry.space_group_name_H-M   'P 1'
#
loop_
_entity.id
_entity.type
_entity.pdbx_description
1 polymer ?
#
loop_
_entity_poly.entity_id
_entity_poly.type
_entity_poly.pdbx_seq_one_letter_code
_entity_poly.pdbx_strand_id
1 'polypeptide(L)'
;MDIFAILTARRDVLETVDRESWRQLVEHLIAEVESTFDCQLTPDSPDKWCLGSGFCVDIKEAQFRDRCPIYWKGILGATIIQDALYVTLTKFLYYGSHRLVARDGNEFVDYEYKQNDQGEWRWRLFGWFKDENEEYEDFDRP
;
A
#
# COMPACT_ATOMS: atom_id res chain seq x y z
N MET A 1 10.89 -17.66 -3.44
CA MET A 1 9.63 -18.16 -4.06
C MET A 1 9.28 -17.22 -5.21
N ASP A 2 8.54 -17.65 -6.24
CA ASP A 2 8.05 -16.71 -7.26
C ASP A 2 7.00 -15.76 -6.65
N ILE A 3 7.02 -14.48 -7.03
CA ILE A 3 6.15 -13.43 -6.46
C ILE A 3 4.67 -13.75 -6.73
N PHE A 4 4.35 -14.18 -7.95
CA PHE A 4 2.99 -14.56 -8.32
C PHE A 4 2.52 -15.84 -7.62
N ALA A 5 3.45 -16.72 -7.25
CA ALA A 5 3.14 -17.87 -6.41
C ALA A 5 2.71 -17.44 -4.99
N ILE A 6 3.31 -16.39 -4.42
CA ILE A 6 2.88 -15.85 -3.12
C ILE A 6 1.50 -15.21 -3.25
N LEU A 7 1.29 -14.36 -4.27
CA LEU A 7 0.01 -13.65 -4.46
C LEU A 7 -1.20 -14.57 -4.66
N THR A 8 -0.99 -15.77 -5.20
CA THR A 8 -2.03 -16.78 -5.45
C THR A 8 -2.02 -17.92 -4.44
N ALA A 9 -1.09 -17.92 -3.49
CA ALA A 9 -0.96 -18.98 -2.50
C ALA A 9 -2.17 -19.00 -1.54
N ARG A 10 -2.50 -20.20 -1.09
CA ARG A 10 -3.44 -20.42 0.01
C ARG A 10 -2.77 -20.11 1.35
N ARG A 11 -3.58 -19.96 2.39
CA ARG A 11 -3.13 -19.63 3.75
C ARG A 11 -2.04 -20.57 4.28
N ASP A 12 -2.19 -21.88 4.09
CA ASP A 12 -1.23 -22.88 4.56
C ASP A 12 0.18 -22.66 4.01
N VAL A 13 0.26 -22.23 2.75
CA VAL A 13 1.53 -21.87 2.11
C VAL A 13 2.00 -20.48 2.56
N LEU A 14 1.09 -19.49 2.60
CA LEU A 14 1.40 -18.11 3.00
C LEU A 14 2.00 -18.02 4.41
N GLU A 15 1.53 -18.83 5.35
CA GLU A 15 2.04 -18.90 6.73
C GLU A 15 3.48 -19.46 6.82
N THR A 16 3.99 -20.07 5.74
CA THR A 16 5.35 -20.62 5.66
C THR A 16 6.32 -19.75 4.85
N VAL A 17 5.82 -18.66 4.24
CA VAL A 17 6.65 -17.76 3.44
C VAL A 17 7.67 -17.05 4.33
N ASP A 18 8.94 -17.16 3.98
CA ASP A 18 10.02 -16.53 4.74
C ASP A 18 10.02 -15.00 4.58
N ARG A 19 10.68 -14.34 5.54
CA ARG A 19 10.78 -12.87 5.59
C ARG A 19 11.39 -12.28 4.32
N GLU A 20 12.34 -12.97 3.69
CA GLU A 20 13.03 -12.50 2.49
C GLU A 20 12.09 -12.51 1.27
N SER A 21 11.27 -13.53 1.14
CA SER A 21 10.23 -13.64 0.11
C SER A 21 9.16 -12.57 0.28
N TRP A 22 8.76 -12.26 1.52
CA TRP A 22 7.89 -11.11 1.80
C TRP A 22 8.53 -9.78 1.41
N ARG A 23 9.82 -9.59 1.74
CA ARG A 23 10.57 -8.39 1.35
C ARG A 23 10.59 -8.20 -0.17
N GLN A 24 10.87 -9.27 -0.92
CA GLN A 24 10.86 -9.25 -2.39
C GLN A 24 9.48 -8.91 -2.97
N LEU A 25 8.40 -9.44 -2.38
CA LEU A 25 7.04 -9.07 -2.77
C LEU A 25 6.77 -7.59 -2.51
N VAL A 26 7.14 -7.06 -1.33
CA VAL A 26 7.00 -5.63 -1.00
C VAL A 26 7.75 -4.76 -2.01
N GLU A 27 9.01 -5.09 -2.31
CA GLU A 27 9.84 -4.34 -3.26
C GLU A 27 9.23 -4.32 -4.67
N HIS A 28 8.69 -5.47 -5.10
CA HIS A 28 7.96 -5.56 -6.35
C HIS A 28 6.70 -4.69 -6.35
N LEU A 29 5.90 -4.75 -5.28
CA LEU A 29 4.68 -3.95 -5.17
C LEU A 29 4.98 -2.45 -5.12
N ILE A 30 6.06 -2.02 -4.47
CA ILE A 30 6.53 -0.63 -4.49
C ILE A 30 6.81 -0.20 -5.93
N ALA A 31 7.58 -0.98 -6.69
CA ALA A 31 7.87 -0.68 -8.09
C ALA A 31 6.60 -0.63 -8.95
N GLU A 32 5.64 -1.53 -8.71
CA GLU A 32 4.33 -1.51 -9.39
C GLU A 32 3.52 -0.24 -9.06
N VAL A 33 3.55 0.23 -7.81
CA VAL A 33 2.90 1.49 -7.40
C VAL A 33 3.58 2.68 -8.08
N GLU A 34 4.91 2.78 -8.02
CA GLU A 34 5.67 3.84 -8.69
C GLU A 34 5.38 3.92 -10.18
N SER A 35 5.35 2.77 -10.86
CA SER A 35 5.03 2.65 -12.28
C SER A 35 3.57 3.04 -12.58
N THR A 36 2.62 2.52 -11.81
CA THR A 36 1.18 2.72 -12.05
C THR A 36 0.76 4.18 -11.84
N PHE A 37 1.31 4.85 -10.84
CA PHE A 37 0.91 6.21 -10.46
C PHE A 37 1.92 7.28 -10.89
N ASP A 38 2.95 6.91 -11.65
CA ASP A 38 4.04 7.79 -12.09
C ASP A 38 4.61 8.66 -10.96
N CYS A 39 4.94 8.01 -9.85
CA CYS A 39 5.48 8.64 -8.66
C CYS A 39 6.76 7.95 -8.19
N GLN A 40 7.47 8.60 -7.27
CA GLN A 40 8.55 7.98 -6.53
C GLN A 40 8.14 7.83 -5.06
N LEU A 41 8.16 6.60 -4.55
CA LEU A 41 7.84 6.30 -3.17
C LEU A 41 9.08 6.40 -2.28
N THR A 42 8.88 6.94 -1.09
CA THR A 42 9.83 6.90 0.01
C THR A 42 9.20 6.06 1.13
N PRO A 43 9.37 4.72 1.10
CA PRO A 43 8.92 3.88 2.19
C PRO A 43 9.78 4.11 3.44
N ASP A 44 9.29 3.66 4.59
CA ASP A 44 10.11 3.60 5.79
C ASP A 44 11.26 2.59 5.66
N SER A 45 12.24 2.63 6.56
CA SER A 45 13.40 1.72 6.50
C SER A 45 12.96 0.24 6.49
N PRO A 46 13.57 -0.65 5.68
CA PRO A 46 13.23 -2.08 5.63
C PRO A 46 13.25 -2.80 6.98
N ASP A 47 14.06 -2.33 7.93
CA ASP A 47 14.13 -2.89 9.29
C ASP A 47 12.84 -2.64 10.10
N LYS A 48 12.07 -1.62 9.73
CA LYS A 48 10.78 -1.29 10.36
C LYS A 48 9.60 -2.00 9.72
N TRP A 49 9.78 -2.62 8.56
CA TRP A 49 8.67 -3.31 7.89
C TRP A 49 8.19 -4.47 8.76
N CYS A 50 6.89 -4.52 8.99
CA CYS A 50 6.26 -5.68 9.61
C CYS A 50 6.13 -6.75 8.52
N LEU A 51 6.89 -7.86 8.62
CA LEU A 51 6.90 -8.95 7.65
C LEU A 51 6.65 -10.29 8.37
N GLY A 52 5.74 -11.13 7.87
CA GLY A 52 5.42 -12.43 8.49
C GLY A 52 4.22 -13.14 7.88
N SER A 53 3.03 -12.96 8.44
CA SER A 53 1.77 -13.53 7.90
C SER A 53 1.02 -12.52 7.01
N GLY A 54 1.78 -11.80 6.20
CA GLY A 54 1.38 -10.54 5.56
C GLY A 54 2.48 -9.49 5.72
N PHE A 55 2.15 -8.24 5.42
CA PHE A 55 3.07 -7.13 5.66
C PHE A 55 2.38 -5.80 5.92
N CYS A 56 3.12 -4.85 6.50
CA CYS A 56 2.72 -3.45 6.60
C CYS A 56 3.96 -2.57 6.40
N VAL A 57 3.85 -1.60 5.50
CA VAL A 57 4.92 -0.67 5.12
C VAL A 57 4.37 0.74 5.02
N ASP A 58 4.86 1.62 5.89
CA ASP A 58 4.52 3.04 5.84
C ASP A 58 5.23 3.70 4.66
N ILE A 59 4.46 4.45 3.88
CA ILE A 59 4.93 5.31 2.80
C ILE A 59 4.97 6.73 3.37
N LYS A 60 6.19 7.21 3.65
CA LYS A 60 6.41 8.55 4.22
C LYS A 60 6.10 9.66 3.24
N GLU A 61 6.40 9.41 1.97
CA GLU A 61 6.18 10.37 0.92
C GLU A 61 6.10 9.69 -0.44
N ALA A 62 5.18 10.14 -1.28
CA ALA A 62 5.12 9.82 -2.70
C ALA A 62 5.09 11.12 -3.49
N GLN A 63 6.24 11.51 -4.05
CA GLN A 63 6.34 12.73 -4.85
C GLN A 63 6.01 12.40 -6.32
N PHE A 64 5.15 13.22 -6.91
CA PHE A 64 5.01 13.25 -8.36
C PHE A 64 6.30 13.82 -8.98
N ARG A 65 6.64 13.38 -10.19
CA ARG A 65 7.88 13.80 -10.86
C ARG A 65 7.94 15.30 -11.16
N ASP A 66 6.79 15.96 -11.19
CA ASP A 66 6.69 17.41 -11.33
C ASP A 66 6.61 18.08 -9.95
N ARG A 67 7.31 19.22 -9.79
CA ARG A 67 7.51 19.97 -8.52
C ARG A 67 6.24 20.62 -7.95
N CYS A 68 5.17 19.86 -7.80
CA CYS A 68 4.00 20.27 -7.05
C CYS A 68 4.28 20.02 -5.55
N PRO A 69 3.98 20.95 -4.64
CA PRO A 69 4.08 20.72 -3.19
C PRO A 69 2.98 19.76 -2.66
N ILE A 70 2.37 18.99 -3.56
CA ILE A 70 1.36 17.98 -3.28
C ILE A 70 2.05 16.62 -3.35
N TYR A 71 1.91 15.86 -2.27
CA TYR A 71 2.47 14.51 -2.17
C TYR A 71 1.49 13.62 -1.42
N TRP A 72 1.73 12.31 -1.44
CA TRP A 72 0.94 11.36 -0.66
C TRP A 72 1.75 10.79 0.49
N LYS A 73 1.08 10.53 1.60
CA LYS A 73 1.52 9.53 2.58
C LYS A 73 0.58 8.33 2.50
N GLY A 74 0.98 7.19 3.03
CA GLY A 74 0.13 6.03 2.93
C GLY A 74 0.69 4.78 3.58
N ILE A 75 -0.01 3.68 3.37
CA ILE A 75 0.37 2.35 3.83
C ILE A 75 0.24 1.39 2.66
N LEU A 76 1.30 0.63 2.40
CA LEU A 76 1.25 -0.57 1.57
C LEU A 76 1.16 -1.77 2.51
N GLY A 77 0.04 -2.48 2.46
CA GLY A 77 -0.27 -3.56 3.39
C GLY A 77 -0.70 -4.84 2.70
N ALA A 78 -0.51 -5.96 3.39
CA ALA A 78 -1.16 -7.20 3.03
C ALA A 78 -1.54 -8.01 4.26
N THR A 79 -2.71 -8.65 4.19
CA THR A 79 -3.24 -9.53 5.24
C THR A 79 -3.91 -10.75 4.63
N ILE A 80 -4.00 -11.85 5.39
CA ILE A 80 -4.62 -13.09 4.92
C ILE A 80 -6.09 -13.11 5.36
N ILE A 81 -7.02 -13.15 4.41
CA ILE A 81 -8.46 -13.18 4.65
C ILE A 81 -9.05 -14.44 4.02
N GLN A 82 -9.75 -15.24 4.84
CA GLN A 82 -10.52 -16.45 4.51
C GLN A 82 -9.74 -17.61 3.85
N ASP A 83 -8.81 -17.37 2.92
CA ASP A 83 -7.75 -18.29 2.48
C ASP A 83 -6.75 -17.62 1.50
N ALA A 84 -6.85 -16.30 1.31
CA ALA A 84 -6.13 -15.59 0.27
C ALA A 84 -5.39 -14.37 0.82
N LEU A 85 -4.31 -13.99 0.17
CA LEU A 85 -3.62 -12.75 0.44
C LEU A 85 -4.41 -11.57 -0.14
N TYR A 86 -4.74 -10.61 0.72
CA TYR A 86 -5.37 -9.36 0.34
C TYR A 86 -4.35 -8.24 0.46
N VAL A 87 -4.04 -7.58 -0.66
CA VAL A 87 -3.01 -6.54 -0.76
C VAL A 87 -3.68 -5.19 -0.99
N THR A 88 -3.35 -4.20 -0.18
CA THR A 88 -3.95 -2.86 -0.20
C THR A 88 -2.91 -1.76 -0.25
N LEU A 89 -3.30 -0.63 -0.83
CA LEU A 89 -2.58 0.62 -0.77
C LEU A 89 -3.56 1.72 -0.33
N THR A 90 -3.33 2.26 0.87
CA THR A 90 -4.07 3.40 1.41
C THR A 90 -3.28 4.67 1.17
N LYS A 91 -3.90 5.72 0.63
CA LYS A 91 -3.22 6.99 0.33
C LYS A 91 -3.98 8.19 0.89
N PHE A 92 -3.24 9.07 1.54
CA PHE A 92 -3.67 10.36 2.06
C PHE A 92 -2.99 11.47 1.26
N LEU A 93 -3.74 12.48 0.83
CA LEU A 93 -3.19 13.60 0.09
C LEU A 93 -2.70 14.69 1.03
N TYR A 94 -1.53 15.26 0.77
CA TYR A 94 -0.98 16.35 1.55
C TYR A 94 -0.62 17.55 0.66
N TYR A 95 -0.71 18.75 1.24
CA TYR A 95 -0.10 19.98 0.73
C TYR A 95 0.73 20.62 1.84
N GLY A 96 2.05 20.69 1.65
CA GLY A 96 2.95 21.08 2.75
C GLY A 96 2.84 20.09 3.91
N SER A 97 2.54 20.55 5.13
CA SER A 97 2.36 19.69 6.31
C SER A 97 0.88 19.36 6.61
N HIS A 98 -0.03 19.60 5.67
CA HIS A 98 -1.46 19.47 5.91
C HIS A 98 -2.08 18.39 5.04
N ARG A 99 -2.76 17.44 5.69
CA ARG A 99 -3.66 16.48 5.04
C ARG A 99 -4.84 17.22 4.40
N LEU A 100 -5.14 16.89 3.14
CA LEU A 100 -6.24 17.45 2.38
C LEU A 100 -7.47 16.56 2.52
N VAL A 101 -8.61 17.18 2.79
CA VAL A 101 -9.91 16.51 2.93
C VAL A 101 -10.83 16.96 1.80
N ALA A 102 -11.50 16.00 1.16
CA ALA A 102 -12.46 16.27 0.11
C ALA A 102 -13.72 16.98 0.66
N ARG A 103 -14.50 17.62 -0.21
CA ARG A 103 -15.68 18.41 0.20
C ARG A 103 -16.79 17.57 0.85
N ASP A 104 -16.86 16.29 0.53
CA ASP A 104 -17.79 15.31 1.10
C ASP A 104 -17.27 14.71 2.43
N GLY A 105 -16.09 15.13 2.86
CA GLY A 105 -15.44 14.71 4.10
C GLY A 105 -14.54 13.48 3.94
N ASN A 106 -14.35 12.94 2.73
CA ASN A 106 -13.41 11.83 2.54
C ASN A 106 -11.95 12.31 2.66
N GLU A 107 -11.12 11.51 3.28
CA GLU A 107 -9.75 11.87 3.69
C GLU A 107 -8.69 11.02 3.01
N PHE A 108 -9.03 9.78 2.66
CA PHE A 108 -8.13 8.87 1.98
C PHE A 108 -8.81 8.08 0.88
N VAL A 109 -7.94 7.49 0.06
CA VAL A 109 -8.31 6.61 -1.03
C VAL A 109 -7.63 5.26 -0.83
N ASP A 110 -8.39 4.19 -0.97
CA ASP A 110 -7.87 2.82 -0.92
C ASP A 110 -7.86 2.17 -2.29
N TYR A 111 -6.82 1.41 -2.53
CA TYR A 111 -6.65 0.54 -3.67
C TYR A 111 -6.45 -0.90 -3.23
N GLU A 112 -6.96 -1.83 -4.01
CA GLU A 112 -6.71 -3.27 -3.88
C GLU A 112 -5.83 -3.72 -5.06
N TYR A 113 -4.85 -4.59 -4.80
CA TYR A 113 -4.06 -5.24 -5.86
C TYR A 113 -4.63 -6.63 -6.12
N LYS A 114 -5.25 -6.83 -7.28
CA LYS A 114 -5.87 -8.11 -7.64
C LYS A 114 -5.85 -8.39 -9.14
N GLN A 115 -6.12 -9.64 -9.49
CA GLN A 115 -6.29 -10.02 -10.89
C GLN A 115 -7.58 -9.43 -11.48
N ASN A 116 -7.48 -8.95 -12.71
CA ASN A 116 -8.63 -8.62 -13.55
C ASN A 116 -9.18 -9.88 -14.26
N ASP A 117 -10.22 -9.72 -15.08
CA ASP A 117 -10.85 -10.82 -15.82
C ASP A 117 -9.92 -11.52 -16.84
N GLN A 118 -8.78 -10.90 -17.16
CA GLN A 118 -7.75 -11.44 -18.05
C GLN A 118 -6.62 -12.14 -17.29
N GLY A 119 -6.71 -12.20 -15.95
CA GLY A 119 -5.68 -12.78 -15.08
C GLY A 119 -4.48 -11.87 -14.82
N GLU A 120 -4.53 -10.60 -15.25
CA GLU A 120 -3.46 -9.64 -15.01
C GLU A 120 -3.63 -8.97 -13.64
N TRP A 121 -2.55 -8.90 -12.86
CA TRP A 121 -2.54 -8.18 -11.59
C TRP A 121 -2.49 -6.66 -11.82
N ARG A 122 -3.43 -5.93 -11.19
CA ARG A 122 -3.53 -4.47 -11.31
C ARG A 122 -4.01 -3.86 -9.99
N TRP A 123 -3.59 -2.62 -9.75
CA TRP A 123 -4.20 -1.77 -8.73
C TRP A 123 -5.59 -1.33 -9.18
N ARG A 124 -6.59 -1.54 -8.33
CA ARG A 124 -7.96 -1.09 -8.55
C ARG A 124 -8.39 -0.18 -7.41
N LEU A 125 -9.02 0.94 -7.76
CA LEU A 125 -9.66 1.81 -6.79
C LEU A 125 -10.76 1.04 -6.06
N PHE A 126 -10.63 0.91 -4.75
CA PHE A 126 -11.64 0.33 -3.87
C PHE A 126 -12.66 1.41 -3.48
N GLY A 127 -12.20 2.59 -3.06
CA GLY A 127 -13.08 3.70 -2.71
C GLY A 127 -12.38 4.87 -2.05
N TRP A 128 -13.19 5.87 -1.68
CA TRP A 128 -12.82 7.02 -0.86
C TRP A 128 -13.52 6.91 0.48
N PHE A 129 -12.80 7.22 1.55
CA PHE A 129 -13.26 6.95 2.92
C PHE A 129 -12.92 8.10 3.86
N LYS A 130 -13.67 8.17 4.97
CA LYS A 130 -13.39 9.04 6.11
C LYS A 130 -12.51 8.30 7.11
N ASP A 131 -11.66 9.03 7.83
CA ASP A 131 -10.90 8.47 8.94
C ASP A 131 -11.73 8.55 10.22
N GLU A 132 -12.78 7.73 10.33
CA GLU A 132 -13.81 7.87 11.37
C GLU A 132 -13.30 7.68 12.81
N ASN A 133 -12.17 6.98 12.97
CA ASN A 133 -11.59 6.62 14.26
C ASN A 133 -10.23 7.28 14.51
N GLU A 134 -9.82 8.25 13.67
CA GLU A 134 -8.50 8.91 13.81
C GLU A 134 -7.34 7.88 13.80
N GLU A 135 -7.52 6.75 13.12
CA GLU A 135 -6.57 5.63 13.10
C GLU A 135 -5.25 6.00 12.42
N TYR A 136 -5.26 7.08 11.64
CA TYR A 136 -4.13 7.51 10.82
C TYR A 136 -3.54 8.86 11.24
N GLU A 137 -3.91 9.40 12.41
CA GLU A 137 -3.36 10.66 12.94
C GLU A 137 -1.84 10.63 13.12
N ASP A 138 -1.25 9.46 13.31
CA ASP A 138 0.20 9.33 13.43
C ASP A 138 0.94 9.79 12.16
N PHE A 139 0.29 9.77 10.98
CA PHE A 139 0.86 10.34 9.75
C PHE A 139 0.94 11.88 9.75
N ASP A 140 0.13 12.54 10.59
CA ASP A 140 0.09 14.00 10.70
C ASP A 140 1.14 14.55 11.68
N ARG A 141 1.82 13.68 12.45
CA ARG A 141 2.86 14.08 13.41
C ARG A 141 4.18 14.42 12.68
N PRO A 142 4.88 15.51 13.08
CA PRO A 142 6.10 15.97 12.44
C PRO A 142 7.31 15.07 12.65
#